data_AF-B2VR45-F1
#
_entry.id   AF-B2VR45-F1
#
_cell.length_a   1.000
_cell.length_b   1.000
_cell.length_c   1.000
_cell.angle_alpha   90.00
_cell.angle_beta   90.00
_cell.angle_gamma   90.00
#
_symmetry.space_group_name_H-M   'P 1'
#
loop_
_entity.id
_entity.type
_entity.pdbx_description
1 polymer ?
#
loop_
_entity_poly.entity_id
_entity_poly.type
_entity_poly.pdbx_seq_one_letter_code
_entity_poly.pdbx_strand_id
1 'polypeptide(L)'
;MATTFKNMLHPVQHHRDKKDASSPSHAGPLHDRTDSAMDKPREEEKQHLAQWEAQKHTLSPDQIDIDPEKKPVGHSSKVLRQEDFELIKTLGTGTFARVWLVRLKDAKAGDENKVFALKILRKVDVIRLKQVEHVRNERNVLAKVAGHPFITTMVASFQSLDSLYMVLDYCPGGEVFSYLRRARRFNEPTSQFYAAEIVLILEFLHEREGVAYRDLKPENILIDAEGHLKLVDFGFAKKVDNRETYTLCGTPEYLAPEVIRNTGHGTAVDWWAFGILVYEFLVGQPPFWDQNPMKIYEQIVEGRVRFPSAMSPTARDLISGLCTVDTSKRLGNVAGGAQRVKQHEWFKNIDWEKLYNREVQGPIVPHLRGPADTRNFDEYEPESDKRDPYTKELSDRWEESFRDF
;
A
#
# COMPACT_ATOMS: atom_id res chain seq x y z
N MET A 1 9.49 -22.15 16.16
CA MET A 1 8.45 -21.94 15.14
C MET A 1 8.58 -20.55 14.51
N ALA A 2 9.80 -20.02 14.39
CA ALA A 2 10.52 -19.98 13.11
C ALA A 2 10.32 -21.22 12.22
N THR A 3 10.25 -21.03 10.90
CA THR A 3 10.06 -22.02 9.80
C THR A 3 8.65 -22.11 9.20
N THR A 4 8.22 -21.08 8.45
CA THR A 4 7.28 -21.26 7.30
C THR A 4 7.56 -20.35 6.10
N PHE A 5 8.61 -19.52 6.09
CA PHE A 5 8.91 -18.65 4.93
C PHE A 5 10.39 -18.70 4.55
N LYS A 6 10.83 -19.85 4.06
CA LYS A 6 11.97 -20.03 3.13
C LYS A 6 12.09 -21.51 2.75
N ASN A 7 12.35 -21.76 1.47
CA ASN A 7 12.62 -23.03 0.79
C ASN A 7 11.44 -23.69 0.06
N MET A 8 11.32 -23.40 -1.24
CA MET A 8 11.05 -24.43 -2.25
C MET A 8 12.02 -24.23 -3.42
N LEU A 9 13.24 -24.77 -3.26
CA LEU A 9 14.18 -25.02 -4.35
C LEU A 9 14.83 -26.38 -4.09
N HIS A 10 14.65 -27.32 -5.02
CA HIS A 10 15.62 -28.38 -5.32
C HIS A 10 15.46 -28.86 -6.78
N PRO A 11 16.54 -29.38 -7.40
CA PRO A 11 16.76 -29.38 -8.85
C PRO A 11 16.11 -30.55 -9.59
N VAL A 12 15.71 -30.31 -10.84
CA VAL A 12 15.22 -31.32 -11.79
C VAL A 12 16.41 -31.95 -12.52
N GLN A 13 16.52 -33.27 -12.49
CA GLN A 13 17.46 -34.05 -13.30
C GLN A 13 16.95 -34.20 -14.75
N HIS A 14 17.91 -34.13 -15.68
CA HIS A 14 17.73 -34.29 -17.12
C HIS A 14 17.14 -35.64 -17.52
N HIS A 15 16.17 -35.62 -18.43
CA HIS A 15 16.04 -36.64 -19.46
C HIS A 15 15.86 -35.98 -20.83
N ARG A 16 16.77 -36.31 -21.76
CA ARG A 16 16.70 -36.01 -23.18
C ARG A 16 15.71 -36.97 -23.82
N ASP A 17 14.84 -36.48 -24.69
CA ASP A 17 14.37 -37.23 -25.84
C ASP A 17 14.17 -36.31 -27.05
N LYS A 18 14.43 -36.90 -28.22
CA LYS A 18 14.63 -36.28 -29.54
C LYS A 18 13.38 -36.47 -30.42
N LYS A 19 13.22 -35.56 -31.39
CA LYS A 19 12.60 -35.72 -32.75
C LYS A 19 11.05 -35.73 -32.80
N ASP A 20 10.34 -35.23 -33.83
CA ASP A 20 10.60 -34.86 -35.24
C ASP A 20 9.59 -33.83 -35.81
N ALA A 21 10.06 -33.04 -36.79
CA ALA A 21 9.47 -32.57 -38.08
C ALA A 21 8.06 -31.92 -38.28
N SER A 22 8.10 -30.69 -38.84
CA SER A 22 7.34 -30.04 -39.96
C SER A 22 5.81 -30.24 -40.13
N SER A 23 4.99 -29.19 -40.28
CA SER A 23 4.74 -28.44 -41.55
C SER A 23 3.75 -27.25 -41.34
N PRO A 24 3.63 -26.27 -42.28
CA PRO A 24 2.96 -24.99 -42.05
C PRO A 24 1.51 -24.94 -42.56
N SER A 25 0.64 -24.14 -41.94
CA SER A 25 -0.65 -23.73 -42.51
C SER A 25 -0.89 -22.24 -42.36
N HIS A 26 -1.26 -21.62 -43.49
CA HIS A 26 -1.59 -20.22 -43.65
C HIS A 26 -2.81 -19.80 -42.82
N ALA A 27 -2.68 -18.73 -42.03
CA ALA A 27 -3.79 -17.95 -41.53
C ALA A 27 -3.61 -16.50 -42.01
N GLY A 28 -4.54 -16.02 -42.85
CA GLY A 28 -4.64 -14.61 -43.22
C GLY A 28 -5.20 -13.77 -42.06
N PRO A 29 -4.94 -12.46 -42.02
CA PRO A 29 -5.31 -11.62 -40.88
C PRO A 29 -6.82 -11.31 -40.92
N LEU A 30 -7.53 -11.84 -39.93
CA LEU A 30 -8.85 -11.36 -39.49
C LEU A 30 -8.66 -10.50 -38.24
N HIS A 31 -7.99 -9.36 -38.40
CA HIS A 31 -7.89 -8.30 -37.39
C HIS A 31 -7.96 -6.98 -38.12
N ASP A 32 -9.13 -6.30 -38.16
CA ASP A 32 -9.14 -4.82 -38.24
C ASP A 32 -10.51 -4.12 -38.15
N ARG A 33 -11.49 -4.59 -37.36
CA ARG A 33 -12.78 -3.85 -37.27
C ARG A 33 -13.33 -3.58 -35.87
N THR A 34 -12.82 -4.22 -34.83
CA THR A 34 -13.27 -4.00 -33.44
C THR A 34 -12.38 -3.07 -32.63
N ASP A 35 -11.10 -2.89 -32.99
CA ASP A 35 -10.19 -1.99 -32.25
C ASP A 35 -10.50 -0.50 -32.48
N SER A 36 -10.84 -0.10 -33.71
CA SER A 36 -11.09 1.31 -34.08
C SER A 36 -12.22 2.00 -33.29
N ALA A 37 -13.22 1.25 -32.80
CA ALA A 37 -14.33 1.83 -32.03
C ALA A 37 -13.95 2.15 -30.58
N MET A 38 -12.93 1.49 -30.03
CA MET A 38 -12.47 1.69 -28.65
C MET A 38 -11.35 2.72 -28.53
N ASP A 39 -10.76 3.17 -29.65
CA ASP A 39 -9.64 4.12 -29.64
C ASP A 39 -10.02 5.48 -29.04
N LYS A 40 -11.21 6.01 -29.35
CA LYS A 40 -11.63 7.31 -28.83
C LYS A 40 -11.87 7.30 -27.30
N PRO A 41 -12.67 6.38 -26.73
CA PRO A 41 -12.81 6.27 -25.27
C PRO A 41 -11.48 6.01 -24.55
N ARG A 42 -10.58 5.22 -25.16
CA ARG A 42 -9.25 4.93 -24.61
C ARG A 42 -8.36 6.17 -24.56
N GLU A 43 -8.38 7.00 -25.60
CA GLU A 43 -7.64 8.27 -25.60
C GLU A 43 -8.25 9.32 -24.65
N GLU A 44 -9.58 9.34 -24.47
CA GLU A 44 -10.25 10.17 -23.46
C GLU A 44 -9.81 9.78 -22.04
N GLU A 45 -9.71 8.47 -21.77
CA GLU A 45 -9.26 7.93 -20.49
C GLU A 45 -7.79 8.26 -20.20
N LYS A 46 -6.90 8.16 -21.19
CA LYS A 46 -5.50 8.61 -21.07
C LYS A 46 -5.42 10.11 -20.77
N GLN A 47 -6.26 10.93 -21.41
CA GLN A 47 -6.31 12.36 -21.13
C GLN A 47 -6.82 12.65 -19.71
N HIS A 48 -7.78 11.87 -19.20
CA HIS A 48 -8.25 11.99 -17.83
C HIS A 48 -7.12 11.70 -16.83
N LEU A 49 -6.35 10.62 -17.02
CA LEU A 49 -5.19 10.31 -16.18
C LEU A 49 -4.17 11.48 -16.18
N ALA A 50 -3.85 12.01 -17.37
CA ALA A 50 -2.91 13.13 -17.50
C ALA A 50 -3.45 14.42 -16.85
N GLN A 51 -4.73 14.71 -16.98
CA GLN A 51 -5.35 15.89 -16.36
C GLN A 51 -5.38 15.78 -14.84
N TRP A 52 -5.72 14.59 -14.33
CA TRP A 52 -5.70 14.31 -12.90
C TRP A 52 -4.31 14.54 -12.32
N GLU A 53 -3.24 14.04 -12.96
CA GLU A 53 -1.86 14.28 -12.48
C GLU A 53 -1.56 15.79 -12.40
N ALA A 54 -1.87 16.54 -13.46
CA ALA A 54 -1.60 17.98 -13.48
C ALA A 54 -2.37 18.78 -12.40
N GLN A 55 -3.52 18.29 -11.96
CA GLN A 55 -4.45 19.01 -11.09
C GLN A 55 -4.67 18.31 -9.74
N LYS A 56 -3.86 17.30 -9.41
CA LYS A 56 -4.03 16.54 -8.18
C LYS A 56 -3.99 17.49 -6.99
N HIS A 57 -5.01 17.40 -6.16
CA HIS A 57 -5.16 18.20 -4.96
C HIS A 57 -5.78 17.33 -3.87
N THR A 58 -5.64 17.77 -2.64
CA THR A 58 -6.26 17.13 -1.49
C THR A 58 -7.78 17.26 -1.58
N LEU A 59 -8.50 16.13 -1.53
CA LEU A 59 -9.95 16.13 -1.39
C LEU A 59 -10.33 16.31 0.08
N SER A 60 -11.44 16.99 0.35
CA SER A 60 -12.00 17.01 1.71
C SER A 60 -12.57 15.63 2.08
N PRO A 61 -12.71 15.30 3.38
CA PRO A 61 -13.29 14.02 3.81
C PRO A 61 -14.66 13.74 3.17
N ASP A 62 -15.53 14.75 3.06
CA ASP A 62 -16.86 14.59 2.48
C ASP A 62 -16.82 14.34 0.95
N GLN A 63 -15.79 14.84 0.26
CA GLN A 63 -15.57 14.53 -1.16
C GLN A 63 -15.04 13.11 -1.36
N ILE A 64 -14.31 12.58 -0.38
CA ILE A 64 -13.80 11.20 -0.40
C ILE A 64 -14.93 10.20 -0.10
N ASP A 65 -15.89 10.54 0.76
CA ASP A 65 -17.01 9.63 1.11
C ASP A 65 -18.00 9.37 -0.06
N ILE A 66 -17.85 10.07 -1.19
CA ILE A 66 -18.66 9.87 -2.41
C ILE A 66 -18.42 8.46 -2.99
N ASP A 67 -19.38 7.92 -3.75
CA ASP A 67 -19.19 6.68 -4.51
C ASP A 67 -17.96 6.76 -5.44
N PRO A 68 -17.02 5.80 -5.42
CA PRO A 68 -15.86 5.78 -6.30
C PRO A 68 -16.18 5.96 -7.79
N GLU A 69 -17.33 5.46 -8.28
CA GLU A 69 -17.72 5.64 -9.69
C GLU A 69 -18.06 7.09 -10.05
N LYS A 70 -18.30 7.94 -9.05
CA LYS A 70 -18.58 9.37 -9.22
C LYS A 70 -17.39 10.25 -8.86
N LYS A 71 -16.28 9.65 -8.43
CA LYS A 71 -15.03 10.35 -8.16
C LYS A 71 -14.23 10.50 -9.44
N PRO A 72 -13.32 11.48 -9.50
CA PRO A 72 -12.33 11.55 -10.59
C PRO A 72 -11.28 10.42 -10.51
N VAL A 73 -11.30 9.60 -9.45
CA VAL A 73 -10.30 8.58 -9.15
C VAL A 73 -10.93 7.31 -8.56
N GLY A 74 -10.25 6.19 -8.70
CA GLY A 74 -10.60 4.93 -8.06
C GLY A 74 -11.56 4.07 -8.88
N HIS A 75 -11.85 4.45 -10.13
CA HIS A 75 -12.77 3.74 -11.01
C HIS A 75 -12.11 2.55 -11.72
N SER A 76 -12.94 1.65 -12.21
CA SER A 76 -12.53 0.54 -13.09
C SER A 76 -12.66 0.99 -14.55
N SER A 77 -11.53 1.01 -15.26
CA SER A 77 -11.50 1.31 -16.69
C SER A 77 -11.70 0.03 -17.50
N LYS A 78 -12.63 0.09 -18.45
CA LYS A 78 -12.88 -0.99 -19.42
C LYS A 78 -12.10 -0.85 -20.73
N VAL A 79 -11.29 0.21 -20.87
CA VAL A 79 -10.66 0.59 -22.15
C VAL A 79 -9.14 0.69 -22.09
N LEU A 80 -8.55 1.05 -20.93
CA LEU A 80 -7.11 1.05 -20.71
C LEU A 80 -6.49 -0.33 -20.90
N ARG A 81 -5.26 -0.34 -21.41
CA ARG A 81 -4.44 -1.53 -21.58
C ARG A 81 -3.01 -1.25 -21.14
N GLN A 82 -2.22 -2.31 -20.92
CA GLN A 82 -0.83 -2.16 -20.53
C GLN A 82 -0.03 -1.36 -21.57
N GLU A 83 -0.37 -1.49 -22.86
CA GLU A 83 0.36 -0.85 -23.94
C GLU A 83 0.25 0.68 -23.91
N ASP A 84 -0.73 1.24 -23.18
CA ASP A 84 -0.87 2.68 -22.95
C ASP A 84 0.24 3.27 -22.08
N PHE A 85 1.03 2.41 -21.44
CA PHE A 85 2.07 2.79 -20.50
C PHE A 85 3.45 2.39 -21.01
N GLU A 86 4.40 3.32 -20.95
CA GLU A 86 5.81 3.05 -21.08
C GLU A 86 6.37 2.70 -19.69
N LEU A 87 6.88 1.47 -19.55
CA LEU A 87 7.48 0.99 -18.31
C LEU A 87 8.92 1.52 -18.20
N ILE A 88 9.18 2.37 -17.21
CA ILE A 88 10.47 3.08 -17.06
C ILE A 88 11.42 2.30 -16.15
N LYS A 89 11.00 2.04 -14.89
CA LYS A 89 11.81 1.36 -13.89
C LYS A 89 10.92 0.59 -12.92
N THR A 90 11.38 -0.54 -12.40
CA THR A 90 10.71 -1.18 -11.26
C THR A 90 10.96 -0.38 -9.99
N LEU A 91 9.88 -0.05 -9.28
CA LEU A 91 9.91 0.62 -7.97
C LEU A 91 9.86 -0.37 -6.81
N GLY A 92 9.28 -1.56 -7.02
CA GLY A 92 9.14 -2.56 -5.97
C GLY A 92 8.66 -3.90 -6.50
N THR A 93 8.94 -4.97 -5.74
CA THR A 93 8.47 -6.33 -6.02
C THR A 93 7.82 -6.91 -4.78
N GLY A 94 6.61 -7.43 -4.92
CA GLY A 94 5.94 -8.27 -3.93
C GLY A 94 5.84 -9.72 -4.39
N THR A 95 5.18 -10.57 -3.60
CA THR A 95 5.06 -12.02 -3.85
C THR A 95 4.41 -12.37 -5.20
N PHE A 96 3.46 -11.56 -5.65
CA PHE A 96 2.69 -11.76 -6.90
C PHE A 96 2.44 -10.45 -7.66
N ALA A 97 3.11 -9.37 -7.23
CA ALA A 97 2.93 -8.03 -7.78
C ALA A 97 4.29 -7.40 -8.10
N ARG A 98 4.34 -6.61 -9.16
CA ARG A 98 5.49 -5.76 -9.47
C ARG A 98 5.00 -4.35 -9.73
N VAL A 99 5.66 -3.37 -9.11
CA VAL A 99 5.31 -1.96 -9.25
C VAL A 99 6.31 -1.31 -10.18
N TRP A 100 5.81 -0.69 -11.23
CA TRP A 100 6.62 0.03 -12.22
C TRP A 100 6.36 1.52 -12.13
N LEU A 101 7.41 2.34 -12.21
CA LEU A 101 7.30 3.71 -12.65
C LEU A 101 6.92 3.70 -14.13
N VAL A 102 5.85 4.41 -14.47
CA VAL A 102 5.35 4.48 -15.85
C VAL A 102 5.04 5.91 -16.25
N ARG A 103 5.04 6.14 -17.56
CA ARG A 103 4.44 7.31 -18.21
C ARG A 103 3.44 6.87 -19.24
N LEU A 104 2.50 7.73 -19.59
CA LEU A 104 1.59 7.48 -20.71
C LEU A 104 2.38 7.48 -22.03
N LYS A 105 2.12 6.50 -22.89
CA LYS A 105 2.61 6.51 -24.27
C LYS A 105 1.85 7.53 -25.09
N ASP A 106 2.54 8.09 -26.07
CA ASP A 106 2.02 9.13 -26.96
C ASP A 106 1.49 10.35 -26.18
N ALA A 107 2.08 10.60 -25.01
CA ALA A 107 1.78 11.76 -24.18
C ALA A 107 1.94 13.05 -25.00
N LYS A 108 0.98 13.97 -24.85
CA LYS A 108 1.03 15.27 -25.53
C LYS A 108 2.23 16.07 -25.02
N ALA A 109 2.70 17.00 -25.84
CA ALA A 109 3.75 17.92 -25.42
C ALA A 109 3.34 18.66 -24.12
N GLY A 110 4.17 18.60 -23.09
CA GLY A 110 3.88 19.11 -21.74
C GLY A 110 3.44 18.03 -20.73
N ASP A 111 3.09 16.83 -21.17
CA ASP A 111 2.71 15.71 -20.30
C ASP A 111 3.88 14.73 -20.03
N GLU A 112 5.08 14.99 -20.56
CA GLU A 112 6.20 14.03 -20.52
C GLU A 112 6.72 13.74 -19.11
N ASN A 113 6.46 14.66 -18.17
CA ASN A 113 6.85 14.54 -16.77
C ASN A 113 5.76 13.92 -15.89
N LYS A 114 4.58 13.62 -16.45
CA LYS A 114 3.48 13.00 -15.71
C LYS A 114 3.74 11.51 -15.59
N VAL A 115 3.97 11.07 -14.36
CA VAL A 115 4.35 9.69 -14.05
C VAL A 115 3.43 9.08 -13.01
N PHE A 116 3.30 7.76 -13.08
CA PHE A 116 2.46 6.96 -12.21
C PHE A 116 3.23 5.75 -11.72
N ALA A 117 2.73 5.13 -10.64
CA ALA A 117 3.14 3.80 -10.24
C ALA A 117 2.10 2.78 -10.75
N LEU A 118 2.49 1.89 -11.66
CA LEU A 118 1.64 0.82 -12.16
C LEU A 118 1.93 -0.47 -11.40
N LYS A 119 1.01 -0.87 -10.53
CA LYS A 119 1.05 -2.18 -9.85
C LYS A 119 0.46 -3.23 -10.79
N ILE A 120 1.29 -4.19 -11.20
CA ILE A 120 0.91 -5.31 -12.08
C ILE A 120 0.86 -6.58 -11.25
N LEU A 121 -0.28 -7.29 -11.26
CA LEU A 121 -0.47 -8.54 -10.54
C LEU A 121 -0.85 -9.66 -11.51
N ARG A 122 -0.11 -10.77 -11.51
CA ARG A 122 -0.39 -11.89 -12.42
C ARG A 122 -1.54 -12.75 -11.88
N LYS A 123 -2.62 -12.92 -12.66
CA LYS A 123 -3.81 -13.68 -12.24
C LYS A 123 -3.45 -15.10 -11.80
N VAL A 124 -2.55 -15.77 -12.52
CA VAL A 124 -2.08 -17.13 -12.19
C VAL A 124 -1.47 -17.20 -10.79
N ASP A 125 -0.59 -16.26 -10.43
CA ASP A 125 0.06 -16.25 -9.11
C ASP A 125 -0.94 -15.91 -8.01
N VAL A 126 -1.81 -14.93 -8.24
CA VAL A 126 -2.88 -14.55 -7.31
C VAL A 126 -3.77 -15.75 -6.99
N ILE A 127 -4.18 -16.52 -8.00
CA ILE A 127 -5.01 -17.72 -7.83
C ILE A 127 -4.23 -18.82 -7.12
N ARG A 128 -3.01 -19.13 -7.59
CA ARG A 128 -2.16 -20.20 -7.03
C ARG A 128 -1.88 -19.98 -5.54
N LEU A 129 -1.65 -18.73 -5.14
CA LEU A 129 -1.38 -18.33 -3.76
C LEU A 129 -2.65 -18.05 -2.95
N LYS A 130 -3.84 -18.29 -3.53
CA LYS A 130 -5.15 -18.08 -2.90
C LYS A 130 -5.36 -16.64 -2.39
N GLN A 131 -4.87 -15.65 -3.13
CA GLN A 131 -4.90 -14.22 -2.77
C GLN A 131 -6.02 -13.45 -3.49
N VAL A 132 -6.93 -14.13 -4.20
CA VAL A 132 -8.00 -13.50 -4.98
C VAL A 132 -8.83 -12.52 -4.14
N GLU A 133 -9.28 -12.93 -2.95
CA GLU A 133 -10.06 -12.07 -2.06
C GLU A 133 -9.25 -10.87 -1.56
N HIS A 134 -7.98 -11.08 -1.19
CA HIS A 134 -7.10 -10.00 -0.72
C HIS A 134 -6.86 -8.95 -1.82
N VAL A 135 -6.61 -9.37 -3.06
CA VAL A 135 -6.42 -8.43 -4.18
C VAL A 135 -7.70 -7.65 -4.50
N ARG A 136 -8.87 -8.31 -4.45
CA ARG A 136 -10.15 -7.62 -4.63
C ARG A 136 -10.42 -6.62 -3.50
N ASN A 137 -10.14 -7.01 -2.26
CA ASN A 137 -10.30 -6.14 -1.10
C ASN A 137 -9.35 -4.95 -1.16
N GLU A 138 -8.08 -5.16 -1.51
CA GLU A 138 -7.10 -4.09 -1.72
C GLU A 138 -7.63 -3.07 -2.73
N ARG A 139 -8.05 -3.52 -3.92
CA ARG A 139 -8.59 -2.63 -4.96
C ARG A 139 -9.82 -1.85 -4.49
N ASN A 140 -10.76 -2.55 -3.85
CA ASN A 140 -12.00 -1.95 -3.36
C ASN A 140 -11.75 -0.92 -2.26
N VAL A 141 -10.82 -1.18 -1.34
CA VAL A 141 -10.46 -0.24 -0.28
C VAL A 141 -9.74 0.96 -0.89
N LEU A 142 -8.76 0.74 -1.77
CA LEU A 142 -8.06 1.82 -2.46
C LEU A 142 -9.01 2.73 -3.26
N ALA A 143 -10.01 2.16 -3.95
CA ALA A 143 -11.04 2.93 -4.65
C ALA A 143 -11.85 3.84 -3.71
N LYS A 144 -12.17 3.34 -2.51
CA LYS A 144 -12.94 4.10 -1.51
C LYS A 144 -12.13 5.22 -0.88
N VAL A 145 -10.87 4.96 -0.54
CA VAL A 145 -10.02 5.94 0.16
C VAL A 145 -9.28 6.89 -0.79
N ALA A 146 -9.44 6.69 -2.11
CA ALA A 146 -8.78 7.48 -3.15
C ALA A 146 -9.06 8.99 -2.97
N GLY A 147 -7.97 9.78 -2.98
CA GLY A 147 -8.00 11.23 -2.78
C GLY A 147 -7.65 11.72 -1.37
N HIS A 148 -7.51 10.82 -0.39
CA HIS A 148 -6.99 11.20 0.94
C HIS A 148 -5.54 11.71 0.83
N PRO A 149 -5.16 12.82 1.50
CA PRO A 149 -3.86 13.48 1.31
C PRO A 149 -2.68 12.58 1.60
N PHE A 150 -2.81 11.71 2.60
CA PHE A 150 -1.71 10.86 3.10
C PHE A 150 -1.87 9.36 2.76
N ILE A 151 -2.80 9.00 1.89
CA ILE A 151 -2.92 7.61 1.38
C ILE A 151 -2.60 7.64 -0.11
N THR A 152 -1.97 6.59 -0.63
CA THR A 152 -1.78 6.44 -2.07
C THR A 152 -3.13 6.44 -2.80
N THR A 153 -3.22 7.24 -3.84
CA THR A 153 -4.45 7.35 -4.63
C THR A 153 -4.38 6.38 -5.79
N MET A 154 -5.29 5.40 -5.81
CA MET A 154 -5.56 4.62 -7.01
C MET A 154 -6.39 5.48 -7.95
N VAL A 155 -5.81 5.87 -9.08
CA VAL A 155 -6.45 6.69 -10.11
C VAL A 155 -7.43 5.84 -10.91
N ALA A 156 -6.99 4.67 -11.36
CA ALA A 156 -7.81 3.71 -12.10
C ALA A 156 -7.29 2.28 -11.88
N SER A 157 -8.16 1.29 -12.08
CA SER A 157 -7.78 -0.11 -12.24
C SER A 157 -8.27 -0.67 -13.57
N PHE A 158 -7.57 -1.65 -14.12
CA PHE A 158 -7.99 -2.37 -15.32
C PHE A 158 -7.40 -3.79 -15.32
N GLN A 159 -7.76 -4.61 -16.30
CA GLN A 159 -7.23 -5.96 -16.45
C GLN A 159 -6.95 -6.32 -17.91
N SER A 160 -6.02 -7.25 -18.10
CA SER A 160 -5.81 -7.98 -19.34
C SER A 160 -6.29 -9.42 -19.17
N LEU A 161 -6.04 -10.25 -20.19
CA LEU A 161 -6.31 -11.69 -20.10
C LEU A 161 -5.63 -12.33 -18.88
N ASP A 162 -4.37 -12.01 -18.61
CA ASP A 162 -3.53 -12.72 -17.64
C ASP A 162 -3.13 -11.91 -16.40
N SER A 163 -3.44 -10.60 -16.36
CA SER A 163 -2.93 -9.68 -15.36
C SER A 163 -3.96 -8.64 -14.92
N LEU A 164 -3.78 -8.14 -13.70
CA LEU A 164 -4.54 -7.05 -13.09
C LEU A 164 -3.63 -5.85 -12.92
N TYR A 165 -4.19 -4.65 -13.06
CA TYR A 165 -3.44 -3.40 -13.05
C TYR A 165 -4.10 -2.39 -12.12
N MET A 166 -3.29 -1.69 -11.33
CA MET A 166 -3.69 -0.50 -10.57
C MET A 166 -2.76 0.64 -10.94
N VAL A 167 -3.32 1.73 -11.45
CA VAL A 167 -2.62 3.00 -11.70
C VAL A 167 -2.67 3.80 -10.42
N LEU A 168 -1.52 3.99 -9.78
CA LEU A 168 -1.36 4.67 -8.50
C LEU A 168 -0.59 5.98 -8.69
N ASP A 169 -0.78 6.91 -7.77
CA ASP A 169 0.06 8.10 -7.65
C ASP A 169 1.53 7.72 -7.38
N TYR A 170 2.47 8.35 -8.08
CA TYR A 170 3.89 8.11 -7.85
C TYR A 170 4.41 8.94 -6.68
N CYS A 171 5.09 8.28 -5.74
CA CYS A 171 5.66 8.89 -4.55
C CYS A 171 7.21 8.82 -4.60
N PRO A 172 7.91 9.88 -5.02
CA PRO A 172 9.34 9.81 -5.40
C PRO A 172 10.34 9.75 -4.25
N GLY A 173 9.92 10.06 -3.01
CA GLY A 173 10.83 10.11 -1.86
C GLY A 173 11.23 8.72 -1.35
N GLY A 174 10.55 7.65 -1.75
CA GLY A 174 10.83 6.28 -1.30
C GLY A 174 10.36 6.01 0.12
N GLU A 175 10.78 4.88 0.69
CA GLU A 175 10.29 4.38 1.98
C GLU A 175 10.83 5.17 3.18
N VAL A 176 9.94 5.50 4.14
CA VAL A 176 10.30 6.08 5.45
C VAL A 176 11.33 5.21 6.17
N PHE A 177 11.23 3.89 6.02
CA PHE A 177 12.19 2.93 6.55
C PHE A 177 13.65 3.32 6.24
N SER A 178 13.95 3.63 4.98
CA SER A 178 15.31 4.00 4.56
C SER A 178 15.82 5.28 5.23
N TYR A 179 14.95 6.27 5.43
CA TYR A 179 15.29 7.50 6.16
C TYR A 179 15.55 7.23 7.64
N LEU A 180 14.69 6.42 8.26
CA LEU A 180 14.82 6.07 9.67
C LEU A 180 16.12 5.31 9.95
N ARG A 181 16.45 4.32 9.10
CA ARG A 181 17.68 3.53 9.21
C ARG A 181 18.92 4.41 9.06
N ARG A 182 18.93 5.32 8.09
CA ARG A 182 20.03 6.27 7.87
C ARG A 182 20.20 7.28 9.00
N ALA A 183 19.09 7.81 9.53
CA ALA A 183 19.09 8.73 10.66
C ALA A 183 19.36 8.02 12.00
N ARG A 184 19.29 6.68 12.02
CA ARG A 184 19.23 5.79 13.18
C ARG A 184 17.94 5.94 13.99
N ARG A 185 17.48 7.17 14.20
CA ARG A 185 16.19 7.54 14.79
C ARG A 185 15.83 8.95 14.35
N PHE A 186 14.55 9.29 14.35
CA PHE A 186 14.10 10.66 14.14
C PHE A 186 14.18 11.47 15.43
N ASN A 187 14.31 12.79 15.28
CA ASN A 187 14.12 13.71 16.39
C ASN A 187 12.62 13.83 16.72
N GLU A 188 12.31 14.29 17.91
CA GLU A 188 10.94 14.32 18.40
C GLU A 188 9.98 15.15 17.54
N PRO A 189 10.33 16.36 17.04
CA PRO A 189 9.46 17.11 16.12
C PRO A 189 9.16 16.37 14.81
N THR A 190 10.16 15.68 14.23
CA THR A 190 9.97 14.89 13.00
C THR A 190 9.05 13.71 13.27
N SER A 191 9.28 12.98 14.38
CA SER A 191 8.41 11.89 14.81
C SER A 191 6.98 12.37 15.06
N GLN A 192 6.80 13.54 15.68
CA GLN A 192 5.51 14.13 15.99
C GLN A 192 4.74 14.52 14.74
N PHE A 193 5.41 15.12 13.76
CA PHE A 193 4.81 15.47 12.48
C PHE A 193 4.29 14.23 11.75
N TYR A 194 5.16 13.23 11.54
CA TYR A 194 4.78 11.99 10.85
C TYR A 194 3.73 11.19 11.61
N ALA A 195 3.82 11.13 12.93
CA ALA A 195 2.80 10.50 13.75
C ALA A 195 1.44 11.20 13.62
N ALA A 196 1.40 12.52 13.49
CA ALA A 196 0.15 13.26 13.30
C ALA A 196 -0.50 12.95 11.94
N GLU A 197 0.28 12.82 10.87
CA GLU A 197 -0.26 12.39 9.56
C GLU A 197 -0.84 10.96 9.62
N ILE A 198 -0.17 10.05 10.33
CA ILE A 198 -0.70 8.69 10.57
C ILE A 198 -2.00 8.73 11.39
N VAL A 199 -2.12 9.61 12.39
CA VAL A 199 -3.39 9.77 13.13
C VAL A 199 -4.53 10.19 12.21
N LEU A 200 -4.30 11.12 11.27
CA LEU A 200 -5.31 11.54 10.28
C LEU A 200 -5.72 10.37 9.36
N ILE A 201 -4.75 9.54 8.93
CA ILE A 201 -5.04 8.34 8.14
C ILE A 201 -5.90 7.36 8.94
N LEU A 202 -5.53 7.05 10.19
CA LEU A 202 -6.25 6.09 11.03
C LEU A 202 -7.64 6.60 11.42
N GLU A 203 -7.77 7.90 11.74
CA GLU A 203 -9.06 8.56 11.97
C GLU A 203 -10.00 8.34 10.78
N PHE A 204 -9.53 8.64 9.57
CA PHE A 204 -10.32 8.47 8.35
C PHE A 204 -10.70 7.00 8.10
N LEU A 205 -9.72 6.08 8.11
CA LEU A 205 -9.97 4.66 7.86
C LEU A 205 -10.93 4.04 8.88
N HIS A 206 -10.78 4.37 10.15
CA HIS A 206 -11.56 3.75 11.22
C HIS A 206 -12.95 4.36 11.35
N GLU A 207 -13.05 5.69 11.37
CA GLU A 207 -14.28 6.39 11.76
C GLU A 207 -15.19 6.70 10.56
N ARG A 208 -14.63 6.83 9.35
CA ARG A 208 -15.41 7.08 8.12
C ARG A 208 -15.65 5.80 7.32
N GLU A 209 -14.62 4.98 7.15
CA GLU A 209 -14.69 3.81 6.26
C GLU A 209 -14.98 2.47 6.95
N GLY A 210 -14.72 2.37 8.27
CA GLY A 210 -14.84 1.14 9.04
C GLY A 210 -13.78 0.09 8.64
N VAL A 211 -12.60 0.53 8.24
CA VAL A 211 -11.50 -0.30 7.71
C VAL A 211 -10.36 -0.38 8.71
N ALA A 212 -9.90 -1.60 9.03
CA ALA A 212 -8.63 -1.82 9.72
C ALA A 212 -7.53 -2.04 8.66
N TYR A 213 -6.39 -1.37 8.80
CA TYR A 213 -5.26 -1.44 7.87
C TYR A 213 -4.37 -2.68 8.07
N ARG A 214 -4.01 -2.97 9.33
CA ARG A 214 -3.38 -4.21 9.82
C ARG A 214 -1.94 -4.51 9.37
N ASP A 215 -1.26 -3.60 8.66
CA ASP A 215 0.17 -3.75 8.34
C ASP A 215 0.96 -2.45 8.47
N LEU A 216 0.66 -1.64 9.50
CA LEU A 216 1.37 -0.38 9.73
C LEU A 216 2.82 -0.65 10.14
N LYS A 217 3.76 -0.19 9.32
CA LYS A 217 5.22 -0.26 9.53
C LYS A 217 5.94 0.74 8.61
N PRO A 218 7.20 1.13 8.88
CA PRO A 218 7.93 2.10 8.09
C PRO A 218 8.11 1.73 6.61
N GLU A 219 8.11 0.44 6.27
CA GLU A 219 8.25 -0.08 4.90
C GLU A 219 7.01 0.21 4.05
N ASN A 220 5.82 0.27 4.66
CA ASN A 220 4.57 0.55 3.95
C ASN A 220 4.21 2.05 3.95
N ILE A 221 5.16 2.92 4.28
CA ILE A 221 4.97 4.36 4.31
C ILE A 221 6.03 4.99 3.41
N LEU A 222 5.58 5.71 2.39
CA LEU A 222 6.46 6.46 1.49
C LEU A 222 6.48 7.95 1.86
N ILE A 223 7.50 8.67 1.38
CA ILE A 223 7.61 10.12 1.47
C ILE A 223 7.41 10.72 0.08
N ASP A 224 6.56 11.73 -0.06
CA ASP A 224 6.33 12.42 -1.33
C ASP A 224 7.38 13.52 -1.60
N ALA A 225 7.23 14.23 -2.72
CA ALA A 225 8.17 15.28 -3.12
C ALA A 225 8.22 16.49 -2.16
N GLU A 226 7.16 16.70 -1.38
CA GLU A 226 7.03 17.81 -0.42
C GLU A 226 7.39 17.38 1.01
N GLY A 227 7.70 16.10 1.22
CA GLY A 227 8.13 15.54 2.49
C GLY A 227 7.00 14.99 3.36
N HIS A 228 5.79 14.86 2.82
CA HIS A 228 4.62 14.29 3.51
C HIS A 228 4.54 12.78 3.33
N LEU A 229 3.86 12.09 4.23
CA LEU A 229 3.67 10.65 4.15
C LEU A 229 2.62 10.23 3.11
N LYS A 230 2.84 9.06 2.52
CA LYS A 230 1.86 8.31 1.75
C LYS A 230 1.82 6.87 2.26
N LEU A 231 0.72 6.47 2.89
CA LEU A 231 0.47 5.08 3.24
C LEU A 231 0.17 4.28 1.97
N VAL A 232 0.90 3.18 1.78
CA VAL A 232 0.77 2.27 0.63
C VAL A 232 0.39 0.86 1.07
N ASP A 233 0.20 -0.04 0.11
CA ASP A 233 -0.08 -1.49 0.31
C ASP A 233 -1.27 -1.79 1.23
N PHE A 234 -2.44 -1.97 0.64
CA PHE A 234 -3.69 -2.28 1.37
C PHE A 234 -4.01 -3.78 1.31
N GLY A 235 -3.02 -4.64 1.04
CA GLY A 235 -3.20 -6.09 0.90
C GLY A 235 -3.78 -6.79 2.15
N PHE A 236 -3.52 -6.24 3.34
CA PHE A 236 -4.12 -6.73 4.60
C PHE A 236 -5.25 -5.85 5.13
N ALA A 237 -5.58 -4.75 4.45
CA ALA A 237 -6.68 -3.90 4.86
C ALA A 237 -8.00 -4.67 4.76
N LYS A 238 -8.90 -4.44 5.72
CA LYS A 238 -10.18 -5.14 5.76
C LYS A 238 -11.26 -4.26 6.35
N LYS A 239 -12.40 -4.21 5.66
CA LYS A 239 -13.62 -3.63 6.21
C LYS A 239 -14.12 -4.51 7.35
N VAL A 240 -14.11 -3.98 8.56
CA VAL A 240 -14.53 -4.66 9.79
C VAL A 240 -15.82 -4.05 10.35
N ASP A 241 -16.09 -2.76 10.10
CA ASP A 241 -17.20 -2.02 10.71
C ASP A 241 -17.24 -2.28 12.24
N ASN A 242 -18.36 -2.76 12.77
CA ASN A 242 -18.52 -3.15 14.18
C ASN A 242 -18.33 -4.66 14.41
N ARG A 243 -17.63 -5.37 13.50
CA ARG A 243 -17.39 -6.81 13.57
C ARG A 243 -15.91 -7.10 13.85
N GLU A 244 -15.65 -8.35 14.22
CA GLU A 244 -14.31 -8.86 14.41
C GLU A 244 -13.84 -9.68 13.21
N THR A 245 -12.53 -9.70 13.01
CA THR A 245 -11.87 -10.67 12.16
C THR A 245 -10.83 -11.48 12.94
N TYR A 246 -10.44 -12.63 12.40
CA TYR A 246 -9.60 -13.63 13.08
C TYR A 246 -8.36 -14.00 12.26
N THR A 247 -8.14 -13.32 11.14
CA THR A 247 -6.99 -13.61 10.26
C THR A 247 -5.70 -13.11 10.92
N LEU A 248 -4.80 -14.03 11.26
CA LEU A 248 -3.43 -13.71 11.68
C LEU A 248 -2.64 -13.19 10.47
N CYS A 249 -2.40 -11.88 10.41
CA CYS A 249 -1.66 -11.21 9.35
C CYS A 249 -0.97 -9.95 9.91
N GLY A 250 0.00 -9.42 9.17
CA GLY A 250 0.85 -8.31 9.60
C GLY A 250 2.28 -8.75 9.93
N THR A 251 3.08 -7.77 10.34
CA THR A 251 4.51 -7.95 10.63
C THR A 251 4.72 -8.26 12.13
N PRO A 252 5.50 -9.30 12.51
CA PRO A 252 5.56 -9.80 13.89
C PRO A 252 5.74 -8.74 14.99
N GLU A 253 6.63 -7.77 14.77
CA GLU A 253 6.99 -6.70 15.71
C GLU A 253 5.85 -5.69 15.93
N TYR A 254 4.89 -5.64 15.01
CA TYR A 254 3.76 -4.70 14.98
C TYR A 254 2.43 -5.34 15.37
N LEU A 255 2.39 -6.67 15.54
CA LEU A 255 1.15 -7.39 15.89
C LEU A 255 0.65 -6.98 17.27
N ALA A 256 -0.66 -6.75 17.36
CA ALA A 256 -1.34 -6.51 18.63
C ALA A 256 -1.54 -7.83 19.42
N PRO A 257 -1.60 -7.79 20.77
CA PRO A 257 -1.75 -8.99 21.59
C PRO A 257 -2.99 -9.83 21.27
N GLU A 258 -4.12 -9.20 20.95
CA GLU A 258 -5.38 -9.87 20.58
C GLU A 258 -5.31 -10.61 19.24
N VAL A 259 -4.45 -10.15 18.32
CA VAL A 259 -4.19 -10.82 17.03
C VAL A 259 -3.40 -12.11 17.28
N ILE A 260 -2.38 -12.04 18.15
CA ILE A 260 -1.55 -13.20 18.55
C ILE A 260 -2.38 -14.23 19.33
N ARG A 261 -3.23 -13.76 20.25
CA ARG A 261 -4.14 -14.62 21.04
C ARG A 261 -5.31 -15.16 20.24
N ASN A 262 -5.53 -14.66 19.02
CA ASN A 262 -6.65 -15.02 18.15
C ASN A 262 -8.02 -14.85 18.82
N THR A 263 -8.22 -13.77 19.57
CA THR A 263 -9.46 -13.50 20.32
C THR A 263 -10.49 -12.68 19.54
N GLY A 264 -10.26 -12.46 18.25
CA GLY A 264 -11.01 -11.49 17.44
C GLY A 264 -10.39 -10.10 17.55
N HIS A 265 -10.39 -9.37 16.44
CA HIS A 265 -9.84 -8.02 16.36
C HIS A 265 -10.57 -7.13 15.36
N GLY A 266 -10.58 -5.82 15.65
CA GLY A 266 -11.09 -4.75 14.80
C GLY A 266 -10.02 -3.67 14.56
N THR A 267 -10.42 -2.41 14.44
CA THR A 267 -9.51 -1.27 14.17
C THR A 267 -8.54 -0.94 15.31
N ALA A 268 -8.78 -1.43 16.53
CA ALA A 268 -7.91 -1.22 17.68
C ALA A 268 -6.47 -1.72 17.50
N VAL A 269 -6.24 -2.67 16.59
CA VAL A 269 -4.91 -3.21 16.28
C VAL A 269 -4.00 -2.18 15.62
N ASP A 270 -4.57 -1.25 14.85
CA ASP A 270 -3.81 -0.22 14.17
C ASP A 270 -3.33 0.85 15.16
N TRP A 271 -4.09 1.13 16.22
CA TRP A 271 -3.62 1.99 17.31
C TRP A 271 -2.48 1.37 18.11
N TRP A 272 -2.46 0.05 18.26
CA TRP A 272 -1.30 -0.65 18.83
C TRP A 272 -0.07 -0.49 17.93
N ALA A 273 -0.22 -0.83 16.64
CA ALA A 273 0.86 -0.72 15.65
C ALA A 273 1.36 0.73 15.52
N PHE A 274 0.48 1.71 15.68
CA PHE A 274 0.84 3.13 15.74
C PHE A 274 1.74 3.44 16.95
N GLY A 275 1.43 2.90 18.13
CA GLY A 275 2.31 3.03 19.31
C GLY A 275 3.71 2.43 19.07
N ILE A 276 3.77 1.26 18.41
CA ILE A 276 5.03 0.63 17.98
C ILE A 276 5.79 1.53 17.01
N LEU A 277 5.12 2.11 16.02
CA LEU A 277 5.71 2.99 15.02
C LEU A 277 6.29 4.27 15.64
N VAL A 278 5.55 4.92 16.54
CA VAL A 278 6.02 6.12 17.26
C VAL A 278 7.25 5.80 18.09
N TYR A 279 7.26 4.65 18.79
CA TYR A 279 8.44 4.17 19.50
C TYR A 279 9.62 3.98 18.55
N GLU A 280 9.40 3.31 17.41
CA GLU A 280 10.46 3.03 16.44
C GLU A 280 11.03 4.31 15.84
N PHE A 281 10.22 5.33 15.56
CA PHE A 281 10.72 6.64 15.12
C PHE A 281 11.64 7.28 16.17
N LEU A 282 11.28 7.22 17.46
CA LEU A 282 12.03 7.87 18.54
C LEU A 282 13.27 7.09 19.01
N VAL A 283 13.31 5.78 18.78
CA VAL A 283 14.34 4.87 19.31
C VAL A 283 15.18 4.23 18.21
N GLY A 284 14.64 4.08 17.00
CA GLY A 284 15.30 3.48 15.84
C GLY A 284 15.03 1.99 15.63
N GLN A 285 14.31 1.35 16.55
CA GLN A 285 13.96 -0.06 16.50
C GLN A 285 12.64 -0.28 17.27
N PRO A 286 11.87 -1.33 16.95
CA PRO A 286 10.63 -1.63 17.67
C PRO A 286 10.93 -1.98 19.14
N PRO A 287 9.95 -1.81 20.05
CA PRO A 287 10.13 -2.10 21.48
C PRO A 287 10.20 -3.60 21.78
N PHE A 288 9.64 -4.44 20.91
CA PHE A 288 9.66 -5.89 21.02
C PHE A 288 10.46 -6.46 19.85
N TRP A 289 11.53 -7.19 20.17
CA TRP A 289 12.40 -7.77 19.15
C TRP A 289 13.12 -9.00 19.68
N ASP A 290 13.27 -10.00 18.81
CA ASP A 290 14.09 -11.19 19.00
C ASP A 290 14.31 -11.84 17.62
N GLN A 291 15.35 -12.65 17.47
CA GLN A 291 15.55 -13.44 16.24
C GLN A 291 14.49 -14.52 16.04
N ASN A 292 13.84 -14.97 17.12
CA ASN A 292 12.75 -15.93 17.09
C ASN A 292 11.39 -15.23 17.23
N PRO A 293 10.52 -15.25 16.20
CA PRO A 293 9.19 -14.64 16.25
C PRO A 293 8.34 -15.07 17.46
N MET A 294 8.48 -16.31 17.93
CA MET A 294 7.74 -16.77 19.11
C MET A 294 8.09 -15.99 20.38
N LYS A 295 9.34 -15.58 20.55
CA LYS A 295 9.77 -14.75 21.68
C LYS A 295 9.29 -13.31 21.55
N ILE A 296 9.15 -12.80 20.33
CA ILE A 296 8.50 -11.51 20.06
C ILE A 296 7.05 -11.59 20.54
N TYR A 297 6.34 -12.67 20.19
CA TYR A 297 4.96 -12.87 20.61
C TYR A 297 4.80 -12.96 22.13
N GLU A 298 5.70 -13.66 22.83
CA GLU A 298 5.74 -13.70 24.30
C GLU A 298 5.90 -12.29 24.90
N GLN A 299 6.81 -11.48 24.37
CA GLN A 299 7.03 -10.10 24.83
C GLN A 299 5.81 -9.20 24.59
N ILE A 300 5.18 -9.31 23.42
CA ILE A 300 3.98 -8.54 23.06
C ILE A 300 2.82 -8.90 24.01
N VAL A 301 2.64 -10.19 24.29
CA VAL A 301 1.58 -10.68 25.19
C VAL A 301 1.83 -10.27 26.65
N GLU A 302 3.09 -10.17 27.09
CA GLU A 302 3.46 -9.57 28.38
C GLU A 302 3.16 -8.06 28.40
N GLY A 303 3.31 -7.36 27.27
CA GLY A 303 2.93 -5.96 27.09
C GLY A 303 3.87 -4.97 27.78
N ARG A 304 5.07 -5.39 28.18
CA ARG A 304 5.99 -4.56 28.95
C ARG A 304 6.97 -3.79 28.05
N VAL A 305 6.56 -2.61 27.60
CA VAL A 305 7.43 -1.69 26.84
C VAL A 305 8.53 -1.12 27.74
N ARG A 306 9.78 -1.13 27.26
CA ARG A 306 10.92 -0.53 27.96
C ARG A 306 11.30 0.78 27.29
N PHE A 307 11.39 1.87 28.06
CA PHE A 307 11.66 3.20 27.51
C PHE A 307 13.09 3.67 27.84
N PRO A 308 13.82 4.24 26.85
CA PRO A 308 15.08 4.93 27.11
C PRO A 308 14.88 6.15 28.03
N SER A 309 15.86 6.42 28.90
CA SER A 309 15.81 7.57 29.81
C SER A 309 15.72 8.93 29.11
N ALA A 310 16.20 9.02 27.87
CA ALA A 310 16.16 10.25 27.08
C ALA A 310 14.81 10.53 26.39
N MET A 311 13.87 9.58 26.37
CA MET A 311 12.55 9.80 25.78
C MET A 311 11.71 10.74 26.66
N SER A 312 11.01 11.70 26.06
CA SER A 312 10.19 12.66 26.78
C SER A 312 9.07 11.97 27.58
N PRO A 313 8.65 12.52 28.73
CA PRO A 313 7.54 11.96 29.50
C PRO A 313 6.23 11.87 28.72
N THR A 314 5.95 12.86 27.87
CA THR A 314 4.73 12.91 27.05
C THR A 314 4.74 11.87 25.94
N ALA A 315 5.90 11.57 25.31
CA ALA A 315 5.99 10.47 24.35
C ALA A 315 5.79 9.10 25.01
N ARG A 316 6.37 8.89 26.21
CA ARG A 316 6.18 7.65 26.97
C ARG A 316 4.72 7.43 27.35
N ASP A 317 4.04 8.49 27.78
CA ASP A 317 2.62 8.45 28.13
C ASP A 317 1.75 8.06 26.93
N LEU A 318 2.00 8.70 25.77
CA LEU A 318 1.30 8.39 24.52
C LEU A 318 1.49 6.92 24.13
N ILE A 319 2.75 6.45 24.05
CA ILE A 319 3.07 5.07 23.66
C ILE A 319 2.48 4.08 24.65
N SER A 320 2.50 4.38 25.96
CA SER A 320 1.91 3.49 26.97
C SER A 320 0.38 3.37 26.79
N GLY A 321 -0.32 4.46 26.49
CA GLY A 321 -1.75 4.45 26.20
C GLY A 321 -2.10 3.67 24.93
N LEU A 322 -1.29 3.79 23.87
CA LEU A 322 -1.47 3.08 22.60
C LEU A 322 -1.10 1.59 22.71
N CYS A 323 -0.01 1.26 23.39
CA CYS A 323 0.46 -0.11 23.62
C CYS A 323 -0.17 -0.73 24.88
N THR A 324 -1.43 -0.40 25.17
CA THR A 324 -2.20 -1.04 26.25
C THR A 324 -2.78 -2.37 25.75
N VAL A 325 -2.47 -3.46 26.46
CA VAL A 325 -2.89 -4.83 26.11
C VAL A 325 -4.42 -4.99 26.15
N ASP A 326 -5.07 -4.39 27.15
CA ASP A 326 -6.53 -4.38 27.26
C ASP A 326 -7.11 -3.41 26.23
N THR A 327 -7.69 -3.95 25.16
CA THR A 327 -8.26 -3.19 24.05
C THR A 327 -9.32 -2.18 24.49
N SER A 328 -10.08 -2.47 25.56
CA SER A 328 -11.12 -1.58 26.10
C SER A 328 -10.57 -0.31 26.74
N LYS A 329 -9.27 -0.30 27.06
CA LYS A 329 -8.56 0.84 27.69
C LYS A 329 -7.54 1.48 26.75
N ARG A 330 -7.36 0.93 25.54
CA ARG A 330 -6.37 1.39 24.58
C ARG A 330 -6.74 2.76 24.03
N LEU A 331 -5.80 3.71 24.08
CA LEU A 331 -5.96 5.02 23.49
C LEU A 331 -6.27 4.88 21.98
N GLY A 332 -7.22 5.68 21.48
CA GLY A 332 -7.75 5.54 20.11
C GLY A 332 -8.94 4.58 19.97
N ASN A 333 -9.10 3.63 20.90
CA ASN A 333 -10.25 2.72 20.94
C ASN A 333 -11.26 3.04 22.07
N VAL A 334 -10.84 3.81 23.07
CA VAL A 334 -11.72 4.33 24.13
C VAL A 334 -12.72 5.37 23.61
N ALA A 335 -13.73 5.71 24.42
CA ALA A 335 -14.70 6.75 24.09
C ALA A 335 -14.03 8.08 23.70
N GLY A 336 -14.36 8.54 22.49
CA GLY A 336 -13.74 9.68 21.82
C GLY A 336 -12.68 9.31 20.76
N GLY A 337 -12.39 8.03 20.53
CA GLY A 337 -11.72 7.55 19.32
C GLY A 337 -10.39 8.24 19.02
N ALA A 338 -10.16 8.56 17.74
CA ALA A 338 -8.99 9.29 17.27
C ALA A 338 -8.85 10.67 17.92
N GLN A 339 -9.96 11.34 18.24
CA GLN A 339 -9.94 12.66 18.88
C GLN A 339 -9.22 12.63 20.24
N ARG A 340 -9.29 11.53 20.99
CA ARG A 340 -8.52 11.36 22.23
C ARG A 340 -7.01 11.30 21.98
N VAL A 341 -6.59 10.68 20.87
CA VAL A 341 -5.19 10.65 20.45
C VAL A 341 -4.74 12.07 20.06
N LYS A 342 -5.55 12.78 19.27
CA LYS A 342 -5.26 14.15 18.79
C LYS A 342 -5.12 15.18 19.92
N GLN A 343 -5.88 15.00 21.01
CA GLN A 343 -5.85 15.86 22.20
C GLN A 343 -4.72 15.52 23.19
N HIS A 344 -3.94 14.46 22.94
CA HIS A 344 -2.85 14.08 23.83
C HIS A 344 -1.79 15.18 23.90
N GLU A 345 -1.21 15.43 25.08
CA GLU A 345 -0.23 16.51 25.32
C GLU A 345 0.98 16.43 24.37
N TRP A 346 1.34 15.22 23.95
CA TRP A 346 2.40 14.99 22.95
C TRP A 346 2.10 15.60 21.57
N PHE A 347 0.85 15.93 21.24
CA PHE A 347 0.45 16.59 19.99
C PHE A 347 0.03 18.06 20.14
N LYS A 348 0.24 18.68 21.31
CA LYS A 348 -0.31 20.02 21.62
C LYS A 348 0.02 21.15 20.62
N ASN A 349 1.10 21.01 19.85
CA ASN A 349 1.57 22.01 18.89
C ASN A 349 1.13 21.71 17.45
N ILE A 350 0.33 20.66 17.23
CA ILE A 350 -0.15 20.28 15.90
C ILE A 350 -1.44 21.03 15.59
N ASP A 351 -1.39 21.79 14.49
CA ASP A 351 -2.56 22.32 13.83
C ASP A 351 -3.07 21.28 12.82
N TRP A 352 -4.09 20.51 13.24
CA TRP A 352 -4.60 19.37 12.48
C TRP A 352 -5.22 19.76 11.15
N GLU A 353 -5.85 20.93 11.07
CA GLU A 353 -6.48 21.43 9.85
C GLU A 353 -5.43 21.82 8.82
N LYS A 354 -4.43 22.62 9.24
CA LYS A 354 -3.30 22.97 8.38
C LYS A 354 -2.49 21.77 7.93
N LEU A 355 -2.31 20.79 8.82
CA LEU A 355 -1.64 19.55 8.47
C LEU A 355 -2.42 18.82 7.38
N TYR A 356 -3.72 18.59 7.57
CA TYR A 356 -4.57 17.90 6.58
C TYR A 356 -4.56 18.61 5.21
N ASN A 357 -4.65 19.94 5.21
CA ASN A 357 -4.61 20.76 4.00
C ASN A 357 -3.20 20.90 3.39
N ARG A 358 -2.18 20.28 4.00
CA ARG A 358 -0.77 20.34 3.57
C ARG A 358 -0.24 21.78 3.49
N GLU A 359 -0.67 22.62 4.43
CA GLU A 359 -0.20 24.01 4.58
C GLU A 359 1.13 24.10 5.37
N VAL A 360 1.57 22.97 5.95
CA VAL A 360 2.82 22.84 6.70
C VAL A 360 3.77 21.96 5.91
N GLN A 361 5.00 22.41 5.66
CA GLN A 361 6.00 21.62 4.92
C GLN A 361 6.44 20.37 5.69
N GLY A 362 6.59 19.25 4.98
CA GLY A 362 7.14 18.01 5.54
C GLY A 362 8.58 18.15 6.05
N PRO A 363 8.96 17.48 7.15
CA PRO A 363 10.25 17.68 7.81
C PRO A 363 11.45 17.11 7.03
N ILE A 364 11.21 16.14 6.14
CA ILE A 364 12.24 15.53 5.30
C ILE A 364 11.83 15.66 3.84
N VAL A 365 12.34 16.71 3.18
CA VAL A 365 12.11 16.91 1.74
C VAL A 365 13.17 16.13 0.95
N PRO A 366 12.76 15.16 0.10
CA PRO A 366 13.71 14.37 -0.68
C PRO A 366 14.40 15.22 -1.76
N HIS A 367 15.67 14.94 -2.01
CA HIS A 367 16.41 15.62 -3.08
C HIS A 367 16.16 14.95 -4.43
N LEU A 368 15.34 15.56 -5.28
CA LEU A 368 14.93 15.03 -6.59
C LEU A 368 15.53 15.84 -7.75
N ARG A 369 15.84 15.19 -8.88
CA ARG A 369 16.23 15.82 -10.16
C ARG A 369 15.04 16.13 -11.06
N GLY A 370 13.88 15.52 -10.78
CA GLY A 370 12.66 15.73 -11.54
C GLY A 370 11.55 14.76 -11.12
N PRO A 371 10.36 14.86 -11.72
CA PRO A 371 9.19 14.07 -11.34
C PRO A 371 9.35 12.55 -11.50
N ALA A 372 10.17 12.10 -12.45
CA ALA A 372 10.45 10.68 -12.72
C ALA A 372 11.69 10.14 -11.98
N ASP A 373 12.23 10.85 -10.99
CA ASP A 373 13.48 10.47 -10.33
C ASP A 373 13.29 9.29 -9.37
N THR A 374 14.02 8.20 -9.63
CA THR A 374 13.91 6.93 -8.89
C THR A 374 15.07 6.66 -7.93
N ARG A 375 15.92 7.64 -7.63
CA ARG A 375 17.13 7.41 -6.80
C ARG A 375 16.88 6.85 -5.39
N ASN A 376 15.68 7.06 -4.87
CA ASN A 376 15.30 6.63 -3.53
C ASN A 376 14.72 5.20 -3.53
N PHE A 377 14.76 4.51 -4.67
CA PHE A 377 14.32 3.13 -4.86
C PHE A 377 15.47 2.23 -5.24
N ASP A 378 15.46 1.02 -4.70
CA ASP A 378 16.46 -0.01 -4.99
C ASP A 378 16.43 -0.45 -6.45
N GLU A 379 17.51 -1.11 -6.88
CA GLU A 379 17.56 -1.79 -8.17
C GLU A 379 17.01 -3.21 -8.03
N TYR A 380 16.07 -3.56 -8.92
CA TYR A 380 15.43 -4.87 -8.93
C TYR A 380 15.82 -5.67 -10.17
N GLU A 381 16.06 -6.97 -10.00
CA GLU A 381 16.32 -7.86 -11.14
C GLU A 381 15.14 -7.87 -12.13
N PRO A 382 15.40 -7.99 -13.44
CA PRO A 382 14.36 -8.15 -14.45
C PRO A 382 13.40 -9.28 -14.11
N GLU A 383 12.14 -9.16 -14.53
CA GLU A 383 11.19 -10.26 -14.34
C GLU A 383 11.64 -11.48 -15.16
N SER A 384 11.49 -12.68 -14.59
CA SER A 384 11.77 -13.92 -15.32
C SER A 384 10.81 -14.07 -16.51
N ASP A 385 11.35 -14.41 -17.68
CA ASP A 385 10.56 -14.73 -18.89
C ASP A 385 9.70 -15.99 -18.73
N LYS A 386 9.99 -16.85 -17.75
CA LYS A 386 9.16 -18.02 -17.45
C LYS A 386 7.87 -17.57 -16.78
N ARG A 387 6.78 -17.67 -17.53
CA ARG A 387 5.42 -17.36 -17.09
C ARG A 387 4.56 -18.59 -17.24
N ASP A 388 3.93 -19.01 -16.14
CA ASP A 388 2.87 -20.00 -16.21
C ASP A 388 1.69 -19.39 -16.99
N PRO A 389 1.13 -20.07 -18.00
CA PRO A 389 0.07 -19.51 -18.81
C PRO A 389 -1.23 -19.37 -18.00
N TYR A 390 -1.95 -18.27 -18.20
CA TYR A 390 -3.33 -18.17 -17.74
C TYR A 390 -4.22 -18.96 -18.69
N THR A 391 -4.51 -20.21 -18.33
CA THR A 391 -5.24 -21.14 -19.20
C THR A 391 -6.72 -20.80 -19.29
N LYS A 392 -7.41 -21.32 -20.31
CA LYS A 392 -8.85 -21.14 -20.47
C LYS A 392 -9.63 -21.66 -19.27
N GLU A 393 -9.21 -22.77 -18.66
CA GLU A 393 -9.85 -23.31 -17.46
C GLU A 393 -9.75 -22.36 -16.27
N LEU A 394 -8.61 -21.64 -16.13
CA LEU A 394 -8.46 -20.61 -15.11
C LEU A 394 -9.33 -19.39 -15.40
N SER A 395 -9.39 -18.96 -16.67
CA SER A 395 -10.25 -17.87 -17.13
C SER A 395 -11.72 -18.17 -16.84
N ASP A 396 -12.25 -19.29 -17.33
CA ASP A 396 -13.66 -19.68 -17.18
C ASP A 396 -14.08 -19.76 -15.70
N ARG A 397 -13.14 -20.10 -14.81
CA ARG A 397 -13.41 -20.23 -13.37
C ARG A 397 -13.31 -18.92 -12.59
N TRP A 398 -12.40 -18.02 -12.97
CA TRP A 398 -12.01 -16.90 -12.11
C TRP A 398 -12.27 -15.51 -12.69
N GLU A 399 -12.59 -15.37 -13.97
CA GLU A 399 -12.74 -14.05 -14.60
C GLU A 399 -13.78 -13.17 -13.89
N GLU A 400 -14.91 -13.76 -13.47
CA GLU A 400 -15.95 -13.04 -12.73
C GLU A 400 -15.45 -12.48 -11.38
N SER A 401 -14.45 -13.13 -10.76
CA SER A 401 -13.84 -12.61 -9.52
C SER A 401 -13.04 -11.33 -9.76
N PHE A 402 -12.61 -11.09 -11.00
CA PHE A 402 -11.81 -9.91 -11.36
C PHE A 402 -12.61 -8.87 -12.13
N ARG A 403 -13.91 -9.07 -12.41
CA ARG A 403 -14.76 -8.17 -13.22
C ARG A 403 -14.73 -6.69 -12.83
N ASP A 404 -14.41 -6.42 -11.57
CA ASP A 404 -14.39 -5.09 -10.98
C ASP A 404 -13.02 -4.38 -11.19
N PHE A 405 -12.02 -5.07 -11.76
CA PHE A 405 -10.87 -4.45 -12.43
C PHE A 405 -11.29 -4.12 -13.86
#